data_AF-A0A3D3W6B6-F1
#
_entry.id   AF-A0A3D3W6B6-F1
#
_cell.length_a   1.000
_cell.length_b   1.000
_cell.length_c   1.000
_cell.angle_alpha   90.00
_cell.angle_beta   90.00
_cell.angle_gamma   90.00
#
_symmetry.space_group_name_H-M   'P 1'
#
loop_
_entity.id
_entity.type
_entity.pdbx_description
1 polymer ?
#
loop_
_entity_poly.entity_id
_entity_poly.type
_entity_poly.pdbx_seq_one_letter_code
_entity_poly.pdbx_strand_id
1 'polypeptide(L)'
;EFVMLGEQKTSADFARRMVGRGATMADIDGDGDLDLALFASGARPRLLRNDQQLGHHWLRIRLQGKTVNRDAIGTQVELVLADGTRQFRTVMPTRSYQSQVELPVSFGLGNQTKVQELRITWPGGQQQTLIPEGIDRTVDVVQAEIPNK
;
A
#
# COMPACT_ATOMS: atom_id res chain seq x y z
N GLU A 1 -1.88 3.27 -24.79
CA GLU A 1 -0.58 3.45 -25.46
C GLU A 1 0.53 3.15 -24.46
N PHE A 2 1.61 2.47 -24.87
CA PHE A 2 2.79 2.30 -24.02
C PHE A 2 3.69 3.52 -24.20
N VAL A 3 3.78 4.36 -23.17
CA VAL A 3 4.67 5.52 -23.18
C VAL A 3 6.01 5.10 -22.59
N MET A 4 7.09 5.27 -23.36
CA MET A 4 8.43 5.05 -22.86
C MET A 4 8.81 6.19 -21.90
N LEU A 5 9.09 5.84 -20.65
CA LEU A 5 9.68 6.77 -19.69
C LEU A 5 11.20 6.67 -19.81
N GLY A 6 11.85 7.75 -20.25
CA GLY A 6 13.31 7.82 -20.31
C GLY A 6 13.94 7.95 -18.92
N GLU A 7 15.25 7.73 -18.84
CA GLU A 7 16.05 7.81 -17.59
C GLU A 7 15.87 9.13 -16.84
N GLN A 8 15.62 10.23 -17.57
CA GLN A 8 15.34 11.54 -16.99
C GLN A 8 14.10 11.55 -16.06
N LYS A 9 13.18 10.60 -16.23
CA LYS A 9 11.95 10.46 -15.42
C LYS A 9 12.01 9.32 -14.41
N THR A 10 12.84 8.31 -14.64
CA THR A 10 12.85 7.05 -13.87
C THR A 10 14.21 6.69 -13.28
N SER A 11 15.27 7.48 -13.53
CA SER A 11 16.68 7.15 -13.26
C SER A 11 17.27 6.05 -14.16
N ALA A 12 18.61 6.00 -14.22
CA ALA A 12 19.35 4.98 -14.96
C ALA A 12 19.11 3.55 -14.45
N ASP A 13 18.69 3.38 -13.19
CA ASP A 13 18.43 2.05 -12.62
C ASP A 13 17.27 1.33 -13.31
N PHE A 14 16.24 2.05 -13.74
CA PHE A 14 15.13 1.45 -14.48
C PHE A 14 15.50 1.14 -15.94
N ALA A 15 16.51 1.80 -16.52
CA ALA A 15 17.01 1.52 -17.87
C ALA A 15 18.04 0.39 -17.91
N ARG A 16 18.68 0.08 -16.77
CA ARG A 16 19.65 -1.03 -16.69
C ARG A 16 18.96 -2.37 -16.94
N ARG A 17 19.38 -3.03 -18.03
CA ARG A 17 18.88 -4.35 -18.43
C ARG A 17 19.13 -5.39 -17.34
N MET A 18 18.14 -6.24 -17.10
CA MET A 18 18.22 -7.37 -16.19
C MET A 18 17.35 -8.54 -16.68
N VAL A 19 17.70 -9.76 -16.30
CA VAL A 19 16.83 -10.93 -16.49
C VAL A 19 15.85 -10.99 -15.31
N GLY A 20 14.78 -10.20 -15.38
CA GLY A 20 13.79 -10.06 -14.31
C GLY A 20 13.11 -11.37 -13.94
N ARG A 21 12.90 -11.57 -12.64
CA ARG A 21 12.23 -12.73 -12.05
C ARG A 21 11.20 -12.37 -10.98
N GLY A 22 11.21 -11.16 -10.47
CA GLY A 22 10.24 -10.73 -9.47
C GLY A 22 10.36 -9.24 -9.20
N ALA A 23 9.31 -8.69 -8.63
CA ALA A 23 9.27 -7.32 -8.15
C ALA A 23 8.35 -7.27 -6.93
N THR A 24 8.80 -6.65 -5.86
CA THR A 24 7.98 -6.40 -4.69
C THR A 24 8.15 -4.97 -4.21
N MET A 25 7.18 -4.49 -3.45
CA MET A 25 7.14 -3.15 -2.90
C MET A 25 6.83 -3.22 -1.42
N ALA A 26 7.49 -2.36 -0.66
CA ALA A 26 7.25 -2.13 0.75
C ALA A 26 7.80 -0.74 1.09
N ASP A 27 7.23 -0.09 2.09
CA ASP A 27 7.80 1.12 2.70
C ASP A 27 8.81 0.64 3.76
N ILE A 28 10.08 0.51 3.36
CA ILE A 28 11.10 -0.22 4.14
C ILE A 28 11.69 0.60 5.28
N ASP A 29 11.70 1.93 5.14
CA ASP A 29 12.24 2.86 6.12
C ASP A 29 11.15 3.62 6.87
N GLY A 30 9.88 3.43 6.50
CA GLY A 30 8.71 3.88 7.26
C GLY A 30 8.35 5.33 7.01
N ASP A 31 8.71 5.88 5.85
CA ASP A 31 8.50 7.28 5.50
C ASP A 31 7.23 7.55 4.68
N GLY A 32 6.50 6.47 4.35
CA GLY A 32 5.18 6.53 3.72
C GLY A 32 5.17 6.33 2.22
N ASP A 33 6.34 6.25 1.61
CA ASP A 33 6.47 5.99 0.19
C ASP A 33 6.92 4.54 -0.06
N LEU A 34 6.56 3.98 -1.23
CA LEU A 34 6.80 2.57 -1.50
C LEU A 34 8.11 2.41 -2.27
N ASP A 35 9.02 1.66 -1.68
CA ASP A 35 10.25 1.22 -2.32
C ASP A 35 9.99 0.03 -3.24
N LEU A 36 10.96 -0.23 -4.13
CA LEU A 36 10.87 -1.31 -5.10
C LEU A 36 12.08 -2.24 -5.00
N ALA A 37 11.84 -3.50 -4.64
CA ALA A 37 12.83 -4.56 -4.72
C ALA A 37 12.63 -5.38 -6.01
N LEU A 38 13.67 -5.43 -6.84
CA LEU A 38 13.71 -6.15 -8.11
C LEU A 38 14.61 -7.38 -8.00
N PHE A 39 14.09 -8.53 -8.44
CA PHE A 39 14.82 -9.79 -8.42
C PHE A 39 15.21 -10.20 -9.84
N ALA A 40 16.42 -10.75 -9.97
CA ALA A 40 17.02 -11.14 -11.24
C ALA A 40 17.53 -12.58 -11.20
N SER A 41 17.48 -13.27 -12.34
CA SER A 41 18.23 -14.52 -12.52
C SER A 41 19.69 -14.20 -12.79
N GLY A 42 20.61 -14.83 -12.04
CA GLY A 42 22.05 -14.70 -12.28
C GLY A 42 22.65 -13.33 -11.92
N ALA A 43 21.90 -12.48 -11.22
CA ALA A 43 22.41 -11.21 -10.68
C ALA A 43 21.84 -10.94 -9.29
N ARG A 44 22.51 -10.05 -8.55
CA ARG A 44 22.04 -9.63 -7.22
C ARG A 44 20.70 -8.89 -7.31
N PRO A 45 19.82 -9.02 -6.30
CA PRO A 45 18.63 -8.19 -6.23
C PRO A 45 19.01 -6.70 -6.15
N ARG A 46 18.10 -5.85 -6.61
CA ARG A 46 18.24 -4.39 -6.51
C ARG A 46 17.12 -3.84 -5.66
N LEU A 47 17.47 -3.00 -4.70
CA LEU A 47 16.51 -2.23 -3.93
C LEU A 47 16.59 -0.79 -4.41
N LEU A 48 15.48 -0.29 -4.92
CA LEU A 48 15.32 1.09 -5.35
C LEU A 48 14.49 1.76 -4.27
N ARG A 49 15.17 2.57 -3.45
CA ARG A 49 14.50 3.38 -2.45
C ARG A 49 13.87 4.58 -3.14
N ASN A 50 12.62 4.85 -2.82
CA ASN A 50 11.96 6.06 -3.27
C ASN A 50 12.19 7.13 -2.19
N ASP A 51 12.76 8.26 -2.59
CA ASP A 51 13.10 9.38 -1.69
C ASP A 51 12.42 10.66 -2.24
N GLN A 52 11.13 10.55 -2.51
CA GLN A 52 10.39 11.63 -3.16
C GLN A 52 10.21 12.83 -2.22
N GLN A 53 10.38 14.04 -2.75
CA GLN A 53 10.26 15.29 -1.98
C GLN A 53 9.06 16.11 -2.44
N LEU A 54 7.90 15.45 -2.59
CA LEU A 54 6.67 16.12 -3.04
C LEU A 54 6.00 16.96 -1.95
N GLY A 55 6.37 16.77 -0.67
CA GLY A 55 5.70 17.44 0.46
C GLY A 55 4.25 17.00 0.65
N HIS A 56 3.87 15.87 0.05
CA HIS A 56 2.53 15.29 0.15
C HIS A 56 2.40 14.41 1.38
N HIS A 57 1.17 14.34 1.90
CA HIS A 57 0.79 13.48 3.01
C HIS A 57 0.49 12.06 2.56
N TRP A 58 0.56 11.14 3.50
CA TRP A 58 0.27 9.72 3.28
C TRP A 58 -0.47 9.10 4.46
N LEU A 59 -1.04 7.92 4.24
CA LEU A 59 -1.59 7.09 5.30
C LEU A 59 -1.44 5.61 4.92
N ARG A 60 -0.94 4.82 5.86
CA ARG A 60 -0.87 3.36 5.71
C ARG A 60 -1.82 2.70 6.70
N ILE A 61 -2.55 1.69 6.25
CA ILE A 61 -3.49 0.94 7.09
C ILE A 61 -3.01 -0.50 7.21
N ARG A 62 -2.68 -0.93 8.43
CA ARG A 62 -2.36 -2.32 8.74
C ARG A 62 -3.56 -2.96 9.46
N LEU A 63 -4.05 -4.04 8.91
CA LEU A 63 -5.27 -4.70 9.38
C LEU A 63 -4.95 -6.01 10.09
N GLN A 64 -5.70 -6.32 11.14
CA GLN A 64 -5.65 -7.60 11.83
C GLN A 64 -7.05 -8.20 11.94
N GLY A 65 -7.24 -9.38 11.35
CA GLY A 65 -8.47 -10.15 11.45
C GLY A 65 -8.63 -10.81 12.82
N LYS A 66 -9.87 -10.87 13.33
CA LYS A 66 -10.27 -11.65 14.52
C LYS A 66 -11.08 -12.88 14.15
N THR A 67 -12.13 -12.72 13.34
CA THR A 67 -13.01 -13.81 12.86
C THR A 67 -12.68 -14.25 11.43
N VAL A 68 -11.94 -13.43 10.69
CA VAL A 68 -11.37 -13.74 9.38
C VAL A 68 -9.90 -14.20 9.52
N ASN A 69 -9.23 -14.49 8.39
CA ASN A 69 -7.80 -14.80 8.43
C ASN A 69 -7.02 -13.65 9.12
N ARG A 70 -6.05 -14.01 9.99
CA ARG A 70 -5.34 -13.06 10.87
C ARG A 70 -4.73 -11.89 10.11
N ASP A 71 -4.20 -12.17 8.93
CA ASP A 71 -3.49 -11.20 8.08
C ASP A 71 -4.46 -10.35 7.22
N ALA A 72 -5.77 -10.50 7.44
CA ALA A 72 -6.85 -9.75 6.81
C ALA A 72 -6.85 -9.81 5.26
N ILE A 73 -6.25 -10.83 4.67
CA ILE A 73 -6.15 -11.02 3.22
C ILE A 73 -7.56 -11.04 2.61
N GLY A 74 -7.74 -10.28 1.54
CA GLY A 74 -9.03 -10.09 0.85
C GLY A 74 -9.88 -8.93 1.38
N THR A 75 -9.47 -8.27 2.48
CA THR A 75 -10.17 -7.09 3.00
C THR A 75 -10.09 -5.93 2.02
N GLN A 76 -11.23 -5.29 1.75
CA GLN A 76 -11.31 -4.08 0.94
C GLN A 76 -11.33 -2.85 1.83
N VAL A 77 -10.54 -1.84 1.49
CA VAL A 77 -10.39 -0.59 2.22
C VAL A 77 -10.71 0.56 1.27
N GLU A 78 -11.77 1.30 1.58
CA GLU A 78 -12.15 2.56 0.91
C GLU A 78 -11.75 3.73 1.83
N LEU A 79 -10.91 4.61 1.33
CA LEU A 79 -10.53 5.87 1.96
C LEU A 79 -11.28 7.02 1.28
N VAL A 80 -11.99 7.82 2.05
CA VAL A 80 -12.67 9.05 1.58
C VAL A 80 -11.96 10.27 2.16
N LEU A 81 -11.51 11.16 1.29
CA LEU A 81 -10.87 12.43 1.65
C LEU A 81 -11.90 13.56 1.75
N ALA A 82 -11.52 14.65 2.42
CA ALA A 82 -12.39 15.79 2.65
C ALA A 82 -12.90 16.47 1.37
N ASP A 83 -12.17 16.35 0.26
CA ASP A 83 -12.58 16.85 -1.06
C ASP A 83 -13.50 15.88 -1.83
N GLY A 84 -13.88 14.76 -1.23
CA GLY A 84 -14.69 13.71 -1.84
C GLY A 84 -13.91 12.71 -2.68
N THR A 85 -12.58 12.84 -2.79
CA THR A 85 -11.73 11.84 -3.45
C THR A 85 -11.84 10.50 -2.75
N ARG A 86 -12.01 9.44 -3.53
CA ARG A 86 -12.10 8.06 -3.03
C ARG A 86 -10.96 7.22 -3.55
N GLN A 87 -10.30 6.50 -2.65
CA GLN A 87 -9.27 5.54 -3.00
C GLN A 87 -9.63 4.17 -2.47
N PHE A 88 -9.35 3.15 -3.29
CA PHE A 88 -9.64 1.75 -2.95
C PHE A 88 -8.35 0.94 -2.91
N ARG A 89 -8.21 0.10 -1.88
CA ARG A 89 -7.13 -0.88 -1.76
C ARG A 89 -7.72 -2.21 -1.29
N THR A 90 -7.05 -3.29 -1.66
CA THR A 90 -7.33 -4.62 -1.15
C THR A 90 -6.06 -5.16 -0.50
N VAL A 91 -6.20 -5.75 0.69
CA VAL A 91 -5.10 -6.49 1.31
C VAL A 91 -4.84 -7.74 0.48
N MET A 92 -3.84 -7.66 -0.37
CA MET A 92 -3.48 -8.69 -1.35
C MET A 92 -1.95 -8.74 -1.45
N PRO A 93 -1.28 -9.62 -0.69
CA PRO A 93 0.18 -9.73 -0.72
C PRO A 93 0.68 -10.31 -2.05
N THR A 94 -0.16 -11.02 -2.80
CA THR A 94 0.20 -11.65 -4.07
C THR A 94 0.26 -10.64 -5.22
N ARG A 95 1.42 -9.99 -5.39
CA ARG A 95 1.71 -9.13 -6.54
C ARG A 95 3.00 -9.55 -7.22
N SER A 96 3.06 -9.34 -8.54
CA SER A 96 4.17 -9.76 -9.41
C SER A 96 4.40 -11.28 -9.44
N TYR A 97 5.40 -11.72 -10.21
CA TYR A 97 5.76 -13.13 -10.33
C TYR A 97 6.68 -13.56 -9.18
N GLN A 98 6.41 -14.72 -8.56
CA GLN A 98 7.19 -15.28 -7.45
C GLN A 98 7.53 -14.27 -6.33
N SER A 99 6.62 -13.33 -6.06
CA SER A 99 6.84 -12.22 -5.14
C SER A 99 5.65 -12.05 -4.19
N GLN A 100 5.91 -11.43 -3.05
CA GLN A 100 4.86 -10.95 -2.13
C GLN A 100 5.20 -9.53 -1.69
N VAL A 101 4.19 -8.65 -1.68
CA VAL A 101 4.28 -7.30 -1.10
C VAL A 101 3.86 -7.32 0.36
N GLU A 102 4.23 -6.26 1.08
CA GLU A 102 3.79 -6.08 2.44
C GLU A 102 2.26 -6.01 2.58
N LEU A 103 1.77 -6.28 3.79
CA LEU A 103 0.34 -6.29 4.10
C LEU A 103 -0.29 -4.91 4.29
N PRO A 104 0.38 -3.89 4.87
CA PRO A 104 -0.20 -2.56 4.98
C PRO A 104 -0.57 -2.01 3.60
N VAL A 105 -1.75 -1.40 3.51
CA VAL A 105 -2.19 -0.73 2.29
C VAL A 105 -1.88 0.76 2.38
N SER A 106 -1.17 1.28 1.37
CA SER A 106 -0.72 2.67 1.31
C SER A 106 -1.64 3.55 0.48
N PHE A 107 -1.93 4.75 1.01
CA PHE A 107 -2.70 5.82 0.37
C PHE A 107 -1.86 7.09 0.35
N GLY A 108 -1.64 7.66 -0.83
CA GLY A 108 -1.13 9.03 -0.95
C GLY A 108 -2.29 10.01 -0.83
N LEU A 109 -2.17 11.02 0.03
CA LEU A 109 -3.24 11.99 0.32
C LEU A 109 -3.02 13.33 -0.41
N GLY A 110 -1.86 13.52 -1.06
CA GLY A 110 -1.51 14.80 -1.67
C GLY A 110 -1.41 15.89 -0.60
N ASN A 111 -2.06 17.02 -0.81
CA ASN A 111 -2.09 18.12 0.17
C ASN A 111 -3.22 17.98 1.22
N GLN A 112 -3.97 16.87 1.20
CA GLN A 112 -5.08 16.68 2.15
C GLN A 112 -4.55 16.34 3.54
N THR A 113 -4.94 17.14 4.53
CA THR A 113 -4.52 16.97 5.92
C THR A 113 -5.51 16.17 6.78
N LYS A 114 -6.63 15.74 6.18
CA LYS A 114 -7.71 15.05 6.88
C LYS A 114 -8.32 13.94 6.03
N VAL A 115 -8.52 12.79 6.65
CA VAL A 115 -9.36 11.70 6.13
C VAL A 115 -10.76 11.88 6.69
N GLN A 116 -11.76 11.88 5.81
CA GLN A 116 -13.16 11.99 6.20
C GLN A 116 -13.68 10.65 6.74
N GLU A 117 -13.30 9.56 6.09
CA GLU A 117 -13.82 8.24 6.41
C GLU A 117 -12.87 7.13 5.92
N LEU A 118 -12.73 6.09 6.73
CA LEU A 118 -12.12 4.81 6.34
C LEU A 118 -13.17 3.71 6.49
N ARG A 119 -13.57 3.11 5.37
CA ARG A 119 -14.49 1.97 5.34
C ARG A 119 -13.73 0.70 5.03
N ILE A 120 -13.93 -0.30 5.88
CA ILE A 120 -13.28 -1.60 5.80
C ILE A 120 -14.37 -2.65 5.60
N THR A 121 -14.28 -3.40 4.49
CA THR A 121 -15.13 -4.56 4.25
C THR A 121 -14.27 -5.82 4.37
N TRP A 122 -14.40 -6.49 5.51
CA TRP A 122 -13.68 -7.72 5.85
C TRP A 122 -14.16 -8.90 5.00
N PRO A 123 -13.35 -9.96 4.83
CA PRO A 123 -13.81 -11.23 4.28
C PRO A 123 -15.08 -11.72 5.00
N GLY A 124 -16.07 -12.19 4.25
CA GLY A 124 -17.38 -12.55 4.81
C GLY A 124 -18.36 -11.37 4.94
N GLY A 125 -17.95 -10.15 4.59
CA GLY A 125 -18.87 -9.02 4.38
C GLY A 125 -19.13 -8.15 5.59
N GLN A 126 -18.52 -8.43 6.75
CA GLN A 126 -18.59 -7.51 7.88
C GLN A 126 -17.99 -6.15 7.48
N GLN A 127 -18.71 -5.07 7.77
CA GLN A 127 -18.26 -3.72 7.53
C GLN A 127 -17.84 -3.04 8.84
N GLN A 128 -16.79 -2.23 8.77
CA GLN A 128 -16.29 -1.42 9.87
C GLN A 128 -15.89 -0.05 9.32
N THR A 129 -16.44 1.01 9.90
CA THR A 129 -16.13 2.39 9.53
C THR A 129 -15.49 3.09 10.70
N LEU A 130 -14.44 3.86 10.44
CA LEU A 130 -13.77 4.70 11.43
C LEU A 130 -13.13 5.93 10.78
N ILE A 131 -12.69 6.86 11.62
CA ILE A 131 -11.77 7.95 11.22
C ILE A 131 -10.38 7.55 11.73
N PRO A 132 -9.36 7.43 10.86
CA PRO A 132 -8.01 7.07 11.29
C PRO A 132 -7.38 8.18 12.14
N GLU A 133 -6.50 7.79 13.06
CA GLU A 133 -5.87 8.71 14.03
C GLU A 133 -4.73 9.51 13.38
N GLY A 134 -5.07 10.54 12.60
CA GLY A 134 -4.09 11.40 11.93
C GLY A 134 -3.62 10.88 10.57
N ILE A 135 -2.53 11.47 10.09
CA ILE A 135 -1.90 11.21 8.78
C ILE A 135 -0.38 11.07 8.98
N ASP A 136 0.35 10.78 7.90
CA ASP A 136 1.80 10.59 7.86
C ASP A 136 2.28 9.50 8.81
N ARG A 137 1.51 8.41 8.86
CA ARG A 137 1.76 7.27 9.74
C ARG A 137 1.10 6.00 9.25
N THR A 138 1.52 4.89 9.86
CA THR A 138 0.78 3.63 9.81
C THR A 138 -0.24 3.59 10.96
N VAL A 139 -1.49 3.25 10.64
CA VAL A 139 -2.57 3.03 11.61
C VAL A 139 -2.92 1.55 11.64
N ASP A 140 -2.89 0.98 12.84
CA ASP A 140 -3.32 -0.38 13.12
C ASP A 140 -4.83 -0.44 13.36
N VAL A 141 -5.53 -1.29 12.62
CA VAL A 141 -6.96 -1.53 12.82
C VAL A 141 -7.22 -3.01 13.01
N VAL A 142 -7.76 -3.34 14.17
CA VAL A 142 -8.23 -4.69 14.49
C VAL A 142 -9.71 -4.81 14.11
N GLN A 143 -10.09 -5.95 13.54
CA GLN A 143 -11.48 -6.28 13.27
C GLN A 143 -12.33 -6.15 14.54
N ALA A 144 -13.38 -5.34 14.46
CA ALA A 144 -14.33 -5.19 15.55
C ALA A 144 -15.10 -6.50 15.78
N GLU A 145 -15.43 -6.77 17.05
CA GLU A 145 -16.36 -7.85 17.38
C GLU A 145 -17.78 -7.42 17.00
N ILE A 146 -18.54 -8.32 16.38
CA ILE A 146 -19.97 -8.11 16.19
C ILE A 146 -20.62 -8.38 17.56
N PRO A 147 -21.37 -7.42 18.15
CA PRO A 147 -22.08 -7.69 19.39
C PRO A 147 -23.00 -8.90 19.19
N ASN A 148 -22.93 -9.88 20.09
CA ASN A 148 -23.90 -10.98 20.10
C ASN A 148 -25.31 -10.38 20.13
N LYS A 149 -26.15 -10.79 19.17
CA LYS A 149 -27.59 -10.50 19.20
C LYS A 149 -28.26 -11.26 20.34
#